data_AF-A0A0S7WG52-F1
#
_entry.id   AF-A0A0S7WG52-F1
#
_cell.length_a   1.000
_cell.length_b   1.000
_cell.length_c   1.000
_cell.angle_alpha   90.00
_cell.angle_beta   90.00
_cell.angle_gamma   90.00
#
_symmetry.space_group_name_H-M   'P 1'
#
loop_
_entity.id
_entity.type
_entity.pdbx_description
1 polymer ?
#
loop_
_entity_poly.entity_id
_entity_poly.type
_entity_poly.pdbx_seq_one_letter_code
_entity_poly.pdbx_strand_id
1 'polypeptide(L)'
;DLNGDGRVDADEDFYDTRDEIVEAIAAGRYPSPPARDLHFVSQGRPERKVVIEFTKWVLTEGQKYVPESGYINLTPDKLQQELRKLEGE
;
A
#
# COMPACT_ATOMS: atom_id res chain seq x y z
N ASP A 1 -13.25 8.83 15.75
CA ASP A 1 -13.52 10.26 15.88
C ASP A 1 -12.74 11.09 14.85
N LEU A 2 -13.11 10.96 13.59
CA LEU A 2 -12.61 11.75 12.47
C LEU A 2 -13.23 13.16 12.46
N ASN A 3 -14.43 13.31 13.01
CA ASN A 3 -15.19 14.57 13.05
C ASN A 3 -15.10 15.33 14.39
N GLY A 4 -14.54 14.71 15.43
CA GLY A 4 -14.31 15.32 16.75
C GLY A 4 -15.54 15.33 17.67
N ASP A 5 -16.55 14.49 17.41
CA ASP A 5 -17.82 14.49 18.14
C ASP A 5 -17.85 13.54 19.35
N GLY A 6 -16.78 12.77 19.55
CA GLY A 6 -16.62 11.81 20.64
C GLY A 6 -17.43 10.52 20.48
N ARG A 7 -17.94 10.22 19.28
CA ARG A 7 -18.66 9.00 18.95
C ARG A 7 -17.97 8.27 17.79
N VAL A 8 -18.33 7.01 17.61
CA VAL A 8 -17.98 6.25 16.42
C VAL A 8 -19.22 6.28 15.55
N ASP A 9 -19.22 7.14 14.55
CA ASP A 9 -20.29 7.20 13.56
C ASP A 9 -20.23 5.99 12.63
N ALA A 10 -21.30 5.76 11.86
CA ALA A 10 -21.33 4.68 10.86
C ALA A 10 -20.18 4.78 9.84
N ASP A 11 -19.69 6.00 9.57
CA ASP A 11 -18.53 6.25 8.70
C ASP A 11 -17.17 6.00 9.40
N GLU A 12 -17.18 5.66 10.67
CA GLU A 12 -16.00 5.38 11.48
C GLU A 12 -15.98 3.95 12.02
N ASP A 13 -17.07 3.20 11.82
CA ASP A 13 -17.27 1.86 12.35
C ASP A 13 -16.68 0.80 11.40
N PHE A 14 -15.37 0.59 11.49
CA PHE A 14 -14.61 -0.35 10.64
C PHE A 14 -13.57 -1.15 11.45
N TYR A 15 -13.81 -1.36 12.74
CA TYR A 15 -12.85 -1.97 13.67
C TYR A 15 -13.11 -3.46 13.94
N ASP A 16 -14.15 -4.06 13.35
CA ASP A 16 -14.56 -5.43 13.68
C ASP A 16 -13.65 -6.48 13.05
N THR A 17 -13.17 -6.24 11.83
CA THR A 17 -12.29 -7.18 11.12
C THR A 17 -11.02 -6.54 10.61
N ARG A 18 -9.96 -7.34 10.44
CA ARG A 18 -8.70 -6.89 9.82
C ARG A 18 -8.97 -6.33 8.42
N ASP A 19 -9.86 -6.95 7.68
CA ASP A 19 -10.13 -6.57 6.30
C ASP A 19 -10.85 -5.21 6.24
N GLU A 20 -11.80 -4.93 7.13
CA GLU A 20 -12.41 -3.60 7.28
C GLU A 20 -11.39 -2.53 7.68
N ILE A 21 -10.47 -2.84 8.60
CA ILE A 21 -9.39 -1.94 8.97
C ILE A 21 -8.51 -1.65 7.75
N VAL A 22 -8.14 -2.68 6.98
CA VAL A 22 -7.33 -2.54 5.77
C VAL A 22 -8.04 -1.68 4.72
N GLU A 23 -9.34 -1.89 4.50
CA GLU A 23 -10.15 -1.08 3.60
C GLU A 23 -10.24 0.37 4.06
N ALA A 24 -10.45 0.61 5.35
CA ALA A 24 -10.48 1.96 5.92
C ALA A 24 -9.13 2.67 5.81
N ILE A 25 -8.01 1.95 5.96
CA ILE A 25 -6.66 2.49 5.72
C ILE A 25 -6.48 2.84 4.25
N ALA A 26 -6.86 1.94 3.34
CA ALA A 26 -6.75 2.17 1.89
C ALA A 26 -7.63 3.34 1.42
N ALA A 27 -8.80 3.53 2.04
CA ALA A 27 -9.73 4.62 1.78
C ALA A 27 -9.36 5.94 2.50
N GLY A 28 -8.32 5.95 3.33
CA GLY A 28 -7.89 7.12 4.10
C GLY A 28 -8.85 7.52 5.24
N ARG A 29 -9.78 6.63 5.62
CA ARG A 29 -10.74 6.81 6.72
C ARG A 29 -10.17 6.39 8.07
N TYR A 30 -9.12 5.57 8.10
CA TYR A 30 -8.49 5.21 9.37
C TYR A 30 -7.74 6.42 9.98
N PRO A 31 -7.89 6.70 11.29
CA PRO A 31 -7.24 7.83 11.95
C PRO A 31 -5.72 7.85 11.77
N SER A 32 -5.18 8.98 11.34
CA SER A 32 -3.76 9.10 10.99
C SER A 32 -2.84 9.21 12.21
N PRO A 33 -1.62 8.65 12.17
CA PRO A 33 -1.03 7.90 11.04
C PRO A 33 -1.34 6.39 11.13
N PRO A 34 -1.97 5.77 10.11
CA PRO A 34 -2.36 4.36 10.19
C PRO A 34 -1.27 3.40 9.71
N ALA A 35 -0.54 3.83 8.68
CA ALA A 35 0.44 3.05 7.93
C ALA A 35 1.33 4.03 7.15
N ARG A 36 2.55 3.61 6.86
CA ARG A 36 3.51 4.38 6.06
C ARG A 36 3.87 3.59 4.82
N ASP A 37 4.00 4.27 3.69
CA ASP A 37 4.56 3.66 2.49
C ASP A 37 6.01 3.24 2.78
N LEU A 38 6.37 2.03 2.37
CA LEU A 38 7.75 1.55 2.39
C LEU A 38 8.32 1.64 0.99
N HIS A 39 9.58 2.06 0.89
CA HIS A 39 10.20 2.39 -0.38
C HIS A 39 11.45 1.55 -0.61
N PHE A 40 11.62 1.10 -1.85
CA PHE A 40 12.92 0.72 -2.38
C PHE A 40 13.65 1.97 -2.87
N VAL A 41 14.94 2.09 -2.55
CA VAL A 41 15.76 3.25 -2.92
C VAL A 41 16.90 2.80 -3.82
N SER A 42 17.08 3.51 -4.94
CA SER A 42 18.18 3.32 -5.89
C SER A 42 18.74 4.67 -6.32
N GLN A 43 20.03 4.69 -6.69
CA GLN A 43 20.64 5.87 -7.28
C GLN A 43 20.17 6.00 -8.74
N GLY A 44 19.13 6.80 -8.96
CA GLY A 44 18.48 6.91 -10.26
C GLY A 44 17.73 5.63 -10.65
N ARG A 45 17.48 5.47 -11.95
CA ARG A 45 16.79 4.31 -12.49
C ARG A 45 17.73 3.09 -12.49
N PRO A 46 17.31 1.93 -11.95
CA PRO A 46 18.13 0.72 -12.01
C PRO A 46 18.42 0.29 -13.46
N GLU A 47 19.69 0.10 -13.80
CA GLU A 47 20.11 -0.40 -15.14
C GLU A 47 20.31 -1.91 -15.17
N ARG A 48 20.63 -2.51 -14.00
CA ARG A 48 20.89 -3.94 -13.90
C ARG A 48 19.57 -4.71 -14.09
N LYS A 49 19.49 -5.51 -15.16
CA LYS A 49 18.32 -6.34 -15.48
C LYS A 49 17.76 -7.11 -14.27
N VAL A 50 18.63 -7.76 -13.48
CA VAL A 50 18.20 -8.52 -12.30
C VAL A 50 17.47 -7.66 -11.25
N VAL A 51 17.86 -6.39 -11.09
CA VAL A 51 17.23 -5.47 -10.14
C VAL A 51 15.86 -5.02 -10.66
N ILE A 52 15.76 -4.75 -11.97
CA ILE A 52 14.50 -4.41 -12.62
C ILE A 52 13.50 -5.57 -12.49
N GLU A 53 13.92 -6.79 -12.84
CA GLU A 53 13.06 -7.97 -12.75
C GLU A 53 12.64 -8.28 -11.31
N PHE A 54 13.55 -8.14 -10.34
CA PHE A 54 13.20 -8.30 -8.94
C PHE A 54 12.16 -7.27 -8.48
N THR A 55 12.36 -6.00 -8.82
CA THR A 55 11.41 -4.94 -8.44
C THR A 55 10.05 -5.15 -9.10
N LYS A 56 10.03 -5.54 -10.39
CA LYS A 56 8.81 -5.91 -11.11
C LYS A 56 8.10 -7.09 -10.47
N TRP A 57 8.85 -8.11 -10.03
CA TRP A 57 8.29 -9.25 -9.30
C TRP A 57 7.65 -8.80 -7.99
N VAL A 58 8.30 -7.94 -7.20
CA VAL A 58 7.74 -7.40 -5.95
C VAL A 58 6.43 -6.64 -6.18
N LEU A 59 6.34 -5.86 -7.26
CA LEU A 59 5.15 -5.12 -7.66
C LEU A 59 4.06 -5.97 -8.34
N THR A 60 4.32 -7.26 -8.58
CA THR A 60 3.36 -8.18 -9.21
C THR A 60 3.16 -9.42 -8.35
N GLU A 61 3.82 -10.53 -8.68
CA GLU A 61 3.72 -11.80 -7.98
C GLU A 61 4.08 -11.73 -6.50
N GLY A 62 4.97 -10.82 -6.13
CA GLY A 62 5.39 -10.60 -4.74
C GLY A 62 4.27 -10.08 -3.84
N GLN A 63 3.26 -9.39 -4.40
CA GLN A 63 2.15 -8.83 -3.63
C GLN A 63 1.37 -9.89 -2.86
N LYS A 64 1.32 -11.15 -3.33
CA LYS A 64 0.61 -12.23 -2.62
C LYS A 64 1.21 -12.59 -1.25
N TYR A 65 2.48 -12.24 -1.00
CA TYR A 65 3.18 -12.53 0.26
C TYR A 65 3.14 -11.35 1.24
N VAL A 66 2.58 -10.21 0.84
CA VAL A 66 2.52 -8.98 1.66
C VAL A 66 1.61 -9.18 2.89
N PRO A 67 0.39 -9.75 2.78
CA PRO A 67 -0.49 -9.95 3.92
C PRO A 67 0.04 -10.90 4.99
N GLU A 68 0.66 -12.02 4.59
CA GLU A 68 1.25 -12.99 5.53
C GLU A 68 2.42 -12.40 6.32
N SER A 69 3.05 -11.35 5.79
CA SER A 69 4.15 -10.63 6.43
C SER A 69 3.68 -9.46 7.30
N GLY A 70 2.36 -9.26 7.47
CA GLY A 70 1.80 -8.19 8.31
C GLY A 70 1.71 -6.82 7.63
N TYR A 71 1.81 -6.77 6.30
CA TYR A 71 1.70 -5.54 5.51
C TYR A 71 0.38 -5.48 4.74
N ILE A 72 0.06 -4.28 4.26
CA ILE A 72 -1.11 -4.01 3.42
C ILE A 72 -0.68 -3.98 1.96
N ASN A 73 -1.46 -4.62 1.10
CA ASN A 73 -1.21 -4.57 -0.34
C ASN A 73 -1.34 -3.15 -0.89
N LEU A 74 -0.51 -2.87 -1.91
CA LEU A 74 -0.67 -1.65 -2.69
C LEU A 74 -1.96 -1.74 -3.53
N THR A 75 -2.63 -0.62 -3.70
CA THR A 75 -3.81 -0.54 -4.57
C THR A 75 -3.41 -0.79 -6.03
N PRO A 76 -4.34 -1.26 -6.89
CA PRO A 76 -4.07 -1.48 -8.31
C PRO A 76 -3.49 -0.24 -9.01
N ASP A 77 -3.98 0.95 -8.67
CA ASP A 77 -3.51 2.22 -9.23
C ASP A 77 -2.07 2.52 -8.84
N LYS A 78 -1.71 2.32 -7.56
CA LYS A 78 -0.32 2.48 -7.08
C LYS A 78 0.59 1.48 -7.79
N LEU A 79 0.19 0.21 -7.90
CA LEU A 79 0.98 -0.82 -8.59
C LEU A 79 1.27 -0.44 -10.05
N GLN A 80 0.25 0.00 -10.79
CA GLN A 80 0.44 0.45 -12.17
C GLN A 80 1.35 1.68 -12.26
N GLN A 81 1.20 2.65 -11.35
CA GLN A 81 2.06 3.83 -11.31
C GLN A 81 3.53 3.46 -11.07
N GLU A 82 3.81 2.57 -10.12
CA GLU A 82 5.18 2.15 -9.82
C GLU A 82 5.78 1.28 -10.93
N LEU A 83 4.99 0.42 -11.58
CA LEU A 83 5.43 -0.37 -12.73
C LEU A 83 5.86 0.53 -13.90
N ARG A 84 5.11 1.59 -14.20
CA ARG A 84 5.47 2.55 -15.27
C ARG A 84 6.83 3.21 -15.03
N LYS A 85 7.22 3.47 -13.77
CA LYS A 85 8.54 4.03 -13.44
C LYS A 85 9.69 3.09 -13.83
N LEU A 86 9.42 1.79 -13.96
CA LEU A 86 10.39 0.79 -14.42
C LEU A 86 10.42 0.64 -15.94
N GLU A 87 9.42 1.11 -16.68
CA GLU A 87 9.31 0.91 -18.14
C GLU A 87 10.09 1.95 -18.95
N GLY A 88 10.25 3.17 -18.42
CA GLY A 88 11.05 4.23 -19.05
C GLY A 88 10.15 5.17 -19.80
N GLU A 89 10.63 6.38 -20.08
CA GLU A 89 9.93 7.27 -21.01
C GLU A 89 9.95 6.70 -22.44
#